data_AF-A0A1G8V6K7-F1
#
_entry.id   AF-A0A1G8V6K7-F1
#
_cell.length_a   1.000
_cell.length_b   1.000
_cell.length_c   1.000
_cell.angle_alpha   90.00
_cell.angle_beta   90.00
_cell.angle_gamma   90.00
#
_symmetry.space_group_name_H-M   'P 1'
#
loop_
_entity.id
_entity.type
_entity.pdbx_description
1 polymer ?
#
loop_
_entity_poly.entity_id
_entity_poly.type
_entity_poly.pdbx_seq_one_letter_code
_entity_poly.pdbx_strand_id
1 'polypeptide(L)'
;MPPFFGETDRRGSRLPYDRLVRGRTCTHAYVRAERRSVEHGEIKRAGSPLSVVPEPVETTTPEGVDYGWVMQVTFVATILVGAPIVALLSVNADLPSWGARAEFAIRVGAPIWFLTAIAVFAYAKRTQG
;
A
#
# COMPACT_ATOMS: atom_id res chain seq x y z
N MET A 1 -1.91 41.48 24.77
CA MET A 1 -3.07 40.68 24.31
C MET A 1 -2.57 39.45 23.56
N PRO A 2 -2.66 38.25 24.15
CA PRO A 2 -2.74 36.98 23.42
C PRO A 2 -4.21 36.50 23.33
N PRO A 3 -4.62 35.77 22.27
CA PRO A 3 -5.98 35.28 22.15
C PRO A 3 -6.25 34.05 23.02
N PHE A 4 -7.39 34.12 23.70
CA PHE A 4 -8.14 33.02 24.29
C PHE A 4 -8.64 32.07 23.19
N PHE A 5 -8.33 30.77 23.30
CA PHE A 5 -9.35 29.75 23.06
C PHE A 5 -9.11 28.60 24.04
N GLY A 6 -9.81 28.67 25.16
CA GLY A 6 -9.93 27.57 26.10
C GLY A 6 -11.09 26.68 25.65
N GLU A 7 -10.78 25.43 25.31
CA GLU A 7 -11.76 24.34 25.26
C GLU A 7 -11.59 23.54 26.55
N THR A 8 -12.28 23.97 27.61
CA THR A 8 -12.43 23.17 28.83
C THR A 8 -13.76 22.42 28.76
N ASP A 9 -13.72 21.12 28.50
CA ASP A 9 -14.89 20.25 28.70
C ASP A 9 -15.23 20.21 30.21
N ARG A 10 -16.53 20.32 30.53
CA ARG A 10 -17.11 20.53 31.87
C ARG A 10 -16.92 19.38 32.87
N ARG A 11 -16.14 18.34 32.57
CA ARG A 11 -15.93 17.19 33.46
C ARG A 11 -14.46 16.99 33.77
N GLY A 12 -13.87 17.88 34.57
CA GLY A 12 -12.48 17.85 35.03
C GLY A 12 -11.93 16.46 35.37
N SER A 13 -11.47 15.75 34.34
CA SER A 13 -10.97 14.39 34.41
C SER A 13 -9.64 14.41 33.69
N ARG A 14 -8.55 14.45 34.48
CA ARG A 14 -7.21 14.21 33.95
C ARG A 14 -7.22 12.83 33.29
N LEU A 15 -6.96 12.77 31.98
CA LEU A 15 -6.76 11.49 31.30
C LEU A 15 -5.56 10.78 31.96
N PRO A 16 -5.74 9.57 32.51
CA PRO A 16 -4.67 8.84 33.16
C PRO A 16 -3.85 8.10 32.09
N TYR A 17 -2.93 8.82 31.43
CA TYR A 17 -1.88 8.18 30.62
C TYR A 17 -0.87 7.40 31.49
N ASP A 18 -0.94 7.54 32.81
CA ASP A 18 0.01 7.00 33.79
C ASP A 18 -0.17 5.51 34.13
N ARG A 19 -1.04 4.78 33.40
CA ARG A 19 -1.24 3.33 33.59
C ARG A 19 -0.72 2.47 32.45
N LEU A 20 0.04 3.02 31.50
CA LEU A 20 0.68 2.24 30.44
C LEU A 20 2.10 1.73 30.81
N VAL A 21 2.40 1.57 32.10
CA VAL A 21 3.67 1.00 32.60
C VAL A 21 3.42 -0.12 33.61
N ARG A 22 2.64 -1.13 33.22
CA ARG A 22 2.65 -2.44 33.92
C ARG A 22 2.30 -3.57 32.96
N GLY A 23 3.34 -4.27 32.52
CA GLY A 23 3.26 -5.34 31.53
C GLY A 23 2.61 -6.65 32.02
N ARG A 24 2.30 -7.48 31.03
CA ARG A 24 2.06 -8.94 31.06
C ARG A 24 0.71 -9.51 31.53
N THR A 25 -0.34 -8.71 31.74
CA THR A 25 -1.70 -9.27 32.04
C THR A 25 -2.79 -8.94 31.02
N CYS A 26 -2.59 -7.97 30.13
CA CYS A 26 -3.61 -7.57 29.15
C CYS A 26 -3.97 -8.67 28.14
N THR A 27 -3.01 -9.48 27.69
CA THR A 27 -3.27 -10.56 26.72
C THR A 27 -4.21 -11.62 27.30
N HIS A 28 -4.03 -11.97 28.58
CA HIS A 28 -4.89 -12.95 29.25
C HIS A 28 -6.28 -12.40 29.59
N ALA A 29 -6.38 -11.10 29.88
CA ALA A 29 -7.65 -10.42 30.11
C ALA A 29 -8.46 -10.26 28.82
N TYR A 30 -7.80 -9.89 27.71
CA TYR A 30 -8.41 -9.78 26.39
C TYR A 30 -8.93 -11.13 25.89
N VAL A 31 -8.10 -12.18 25.91
CA VAL A 31 -8.49 -13.54 25.49
C VAL A 31 -9.59 -14.15 26.38
N ARG A 32 -9.66 -13.75 27.66
CA ARG A 32 -10.71 -14.20 28.58
C ARG A 32 -12.02 -13.41 28.40
N ALA A 33 -11.94 -12.12 28.05
CA ALA A 33 -13.11 -11.31 27.71
C ALA A 33 -13.75 -11.77 26.38
N GLU A 34 -12.92 -12.07 25.37
CA GLU A 34 -13.35 -12.63 24.09
C GLU A 34 -14.13 -13.95 24.29
N ARG A 35 -13.59 -14.88 25.10
CA ARG A 35 -14.24 -16.16 25.39
C ARG A 35 -15.58 -16.02 26.13
N ARG A 36 -15.71 -15.06 27.04
CA ARG A 36 -16.95 -14.84 27.79
C ARG A 36 -18.03 -14.18 26.93
N SER A 37 -17.64 -13.42 25.90
CA SER A 37 -18.57 -12.83 24.93
C SER A 37 -19.13 -13.86 23.93
N VAL A 38 -18.38 -14.94 23.66
CA VAL A 38 -18.83 -16.04 22.80
C VAL A 38 -19.87 -16.92 23.51
N GLU A 39 -19.75 -17.18 24.81
CA GLU A 39 -20.73 -18.01 25.54
C GLU A 39 -22.07 -17.32 25.83
N HIS A 40 -22.09 -16.00 26.00
CA HIS A 40 -23.32 -15.25 26.28
C HIS A 40 -24.01 -14.69 25.02
N GLY A 41 -23.47 -14.95 23.83
CA GLY A 41 -23.90 -14.38 22.56
C GLY A 41 -24.91 -15.22 21.78
N GLU A 42 -25.91 -15.81 22.44
CA GLU A 42 -27.04 -16.41 21.74
C GLU A 42 -28.10 -15.32 21.42
N ILE A 43 -28.17 -14.96 20.13
CA ILE A 43 -29.30 -14.30 19.43
C ILE A 43 -29.49 -12.79 19.68
N LYS A 44 -28.72 -11.98 18.94
CA LYS A 44 -29.26 -10.82 18.20
C LYS A 44 -29.31 -11.15 16.70
N ARG A 45 -30.24 -12.04 16.35
CA ARG A 45 -30.74 -12.20 14.98
C ARG A 45 -31.71 -11.04 14.68
N ALA A 46 -31.21 -9.93 14.15
CA ALA A 46 -31.99 -8.94 13.40
C ALA A 46 -31.01 -7.96 12.72
N GLY A 47 -30.44 -8.42 11.61
CA GLY A 47 -29.39 -7.76 10.83
C GLY A 47 -28.61 -8.84 10.09
N SER A 48 -29.14 -9.26 8.94
CA SER A 48 -28.82 -10.51 8.24
C SER A 48 -27.32 -10.89 8.22
N PRO A 49 -26.96 -12.10 8.70
CA PRO A 49 -25.64 -12.72 8.50
C PRO A 49 -25.48 -13.30 7.08
N LEU A 50 -25.98 -12.61 6.06
CA LEU A 50 -25.80 -13.02 4.67
C LEU A 50 -24.59 -12.28 4.08
N SER A 51 -23.52 -13.04 3.84
CA SER A 51 -22.32 -12.66 3.09
C SER A 51 -21.25 -11.82 3.80
N VAL A 52 -20.50 -12.46 4.70
CA VAL A 52 -19.05 -12.20 4.87
C VAL A 52 -18.26 -12.97 3.79
N VAL A 53 -18.85 -13.22 2.63
CA VAL A 53 -18.08 -13.57 1.45
C VAL A 53 -17.70 -12.20 0.87
N PRO A 54 -16.41 -11.83 0.81
CA PRO A 54 -16.04 -10.64 0.04
C PRO A 54 -16.69 -10.79 -1.33
N GLU A 55 -17.36 -9.73 -1.81
CA GLU A 55 -17.96 -9.67 -3.16
C GLU A 55 -17.06 -10.44 -4.12
N PRO A 56 -17.57 -11.47 -4.85
CA PRO A 56 -16.74 -12.29 -5.72
C PRO A 56 -15.85 -11.37 -6.54
N VAL A 57 -14.55 -11.39 -6.23
CA VAL A 57 -13.58 -10.65 -7.03
C VAL A 57 -13.81 -11.16 -8.43
N GLU A 58 -14.08 -10.26 -9.38
CA GLU A 58 -14.17 -10.63 -10.79
C GLU A 58 -12.88 -11.36 -11.13
N THR A 59 -12.97 -12.68 -11.14
CA THR A 59 -11.90 -13.58 -11.50
C THR A 59 -11.80 -13.44 -13.00
N THR A 60 -11.12 -12.37 -13.43
CA THR A 60 -10.59 -12.28 -14.79
C THR A 60 -9.75 -13.53 -14.97
N THR A 61 -10.22 -14.46 -15.80
CA THR A 61 -9.42 -15.60 -16.24
C THR A 61 -8.16 -14.97 -16.84
N PRO A 62 -6.99 -15.06 -16.19
CA PRO A 62 -5.80 -14.45 -16.73
C PRO A 62 -5.57 -15.13 -18.08
N GLU A 63 -5.23 -14.36 -19.10
CA GLU A 63 -4.94 -14.81 -20.48
C GLU A 63 -3.69 -15.73 -20.56
N GLY A 64 -3.45 -16.56 -19.54
CA GLY A 64 -2.21 -17.31 -19.29
C GLY A 64 -1.07 -16.45 -18.72
N VAL A 65 -1.31 -15.16 -18.41
CA VAL A 65 -0.28 -14.22 -17.98
C VAL A 65 -0.48 -13.79 -16.52
N ASP A 66 0.55 -13.93 -15.69
CA ASP A 66 0.56 -13.38 -14.33
C ASP A 66 0.80 -11.86 -14.38
N TYR A 67 -0.30 -11.10 -14.41
CA TYR A 67 -0.27 -9.64 -14.41
C TYR A 67 0.34 -9.05 -13.12
N GLY A 68 0.24 -9.77 -11.99
CA GLY A 68 0.87 -9.35 -10.73
C GLY A 68 2.39 -9.41 -10.82
N TRP A 69 2.92 -10.50 -11.39
CA TRP A 69 4.33 -10.64 -11.71
C TRP A 69 4.80 -9.61 -12.73
N VAL A 70 4.05 -9.38 -13.82
CA VAL A 70 4.39 -8.37 -14.84
C VAL A 70 4.52 -6.98 -14.20
N MET A 71 3.59 -6.61 -13.32
CA MET A 71 3.64 -5.33 -12.62
C MET A 71 4.87 -5.22 -11.70
N GLN A 72 5.13 -6.25 -10.88
CA GLN A 72 6.28 -6.26 -9.97
C GLN A 72 7.60 -6.19 -10.73
N VAL A 73 7.77 -7.00 -11.78
CA VAL A 73 9.00 -7.01 -12.58
C VAL A 73 9.19 -5.69 -13.30
N THR A 74 8.13 -5.08 -13.83
CA THR A 74 8.24 -3.77 -14.50
C THR A 74 8.66 -2.67 -13.52
N PHE A 75 8.12 -2.68 -12.29
CA PHE A 75 8.54 -1.75 -11.23
C PHE A 75 10.02 -1.95 -10.86
N VAL A 76 10.44 -3.19 -10.64
CA VAL A 76 11.84 -3.50 -10.31
C VAL A 76 12.78 -3.15 -11.45
N ALA A 77 12.43 -3.49 -12.69
CA ALA A 77 13.24 -3.21 -13.88
C ALA A 77 13.40 -1.72 -14.14
N THR A 78 12.35 -0.92 -13.96
CA THR A 78 12.44 0.54 -14.15
C THR A 78 13.33 1.21 -13.11
N ILE A 79 13.37 0.70 -11.88
CA ILE A 79 14.28 1.19 -10.83
C ILE A 79 15.72 0.72 -11.10
N LEU A 80 15.94 -0.58 -11.31
CA LEU A 80 17.29 -1.15 -11.39
C LEU A 80 17.97 -0.94 -12.74
N VAL A 81 17.21 -0.69 -13.81
CA VAL A 81 17.74 -0.53 -15.17
C VAL A 81 17.41 0.85 -15.72
N GLY A 82 16.15 1.27 -15.63
CA GLY A 82 15.69 2.55 -16.16
C GLY A 82 16.41 3.74 -15.52
N ALA A 83 16.40 3.85 -14.18
CA ALA A 83 17.03 4.96 -13.49
C ALA A 83 18.56 5.03 -13.72
N PRO A 84 19.33 3.93 -13.64
CA PRO A 84 20.76 3.95 -13.97
C PRO A 84 21.06 4.36 -15.40
N ILE A 85 20.29 3.90 -16.39
CA ILE A 85 20.50 4.31 -17.79
C ILE A 85 20.27 5.81 -17.96
N VAL A 86 19.18 6.35 -17.40
CA VAL A 86 18.90 7.80 -17.44
C VAL A 86 20.02 8.58 -16.76
N ALA A 87 20.50 8.13 -15.60
CA ALA A 87 21.59 8.77 -14.88
C ALA A 87 22.90 8.76 -15.69
N LEU A 88 23.29 7.62 -16.27
CA LEU A 88 24.49 7.50 -17.08
C LEU A 88 24.44 8.38 -18.34
N LEU A 89 23.30 8.39 -19.02
CA LEU A 89 23.13 9.24 -20.21
C LEU A 89 23.14 10.73 -19.85
N SER A 90 22.67 11.11 -18.66
CA SER A 90 22.67 12.51 -18.21
C SER A 90 24.06 13.10 -18.03
N VAL A 91 25.09 12.27 -17.81
CA VAL A 91 26.49 12.72 -17.68
C VAL A 91 26.99 13.37 -18.98
N ASN A 92 26.42 13.00 -20.13
CA ASN A 92 26.83 13.50 -21.44
C ASN A 92 25.96 14.67 -21.94
N ALA A 93 24.99 15.13 -21.14
CA ALA A 93 24.04 16.16 -21.53
C ALA A 93 24.22 17.40 -20.65
N ASP A 94 24.38 18.57 -21.28
CA ASP A 94 24.38 19.83 -20.56
C ASP A 94 22.93 20.23 -20.23
N LEU A 95 22.58 20.14 -18.95
CA LEU A 95 21.20 20.23 -18.46
C LEU A 95 21.08 21.41 -17.48
N PRO A 96 21.19 22.67 -17.94
CA PRO A 96 21.29 23.83 -17.06
C PRO A 96 19.97 24.10 -16.31
N SER A 97 18.83 23.86 -16.95
CA SER A 97 17.49 24.15 -16.39
C SER A 97 16.74 22.90 -15.94
N TRP A 98 15.74 23.08 -15.08
CA TRP A 98 14.89 21.96 -14.65
C TRP A 98 14.07 21.40 -15.82
N GLY A 99 13.58 22.26 -16.73
CA GLY A 99 12.87 21.85 -17.93
C GLY A 99 13.71 20.96 -18.85
N ALA A 100 14.99 21.29 -19.05
CA ALA A 100 15.90 20.45 -19.83
C ALA A 100 16.10 19.06 -19.20
N ARG A 101 16.22 18.99 -17.87
CA ARG A 101 16.30 17.73 -17.11
C ARG A 101 15.04 16.88 -17.29
N ALA A 102 13.87 17.50 -17.22
CA ALA A 102 12.58 16.81 -17.40
C ALA A 102 12.40 16.30 -18.84
N GLU A 103 12.66 17.12 -19.86
CA GLU A 103 12.55 16.70 -21.26
C GLU A 103 13.50 15.54 -21.57
N PHE A 104 14.75 15.63 -21.12
CA PHE A 104 15.74 14.58 -21.28
C PHE A 104 15.28 13.27 -20.63
N ALA A 105 14.83 13.33 -19.37
CA ALA A 105 14.34 12.17 -18.65
C ALA A 105 13.15 11.51 -19.34
N ILE A 106 12.23 12.29 -19.91
CA ILE A 106 11.07 11.76 -20.65
C ILE A 106 11.51 11.12 -21.97
N ARG A 107 12.36 11.79 -22.76
CA ARG A 107 12.84 11.28 -24.06
C ARG A 107 13.61 9.96 -23.92
N VAL A 108 14.40 9.83 -22.86
CA VAL A 108 15.19 8.62 -22.59
C VAL A 108 14.34 7.56 -21.88
N GLY A 109 13.55 7.97 -20.90
CA GLY A 109 12.76 7.06 -20.07
C GLY A 109 11.61 6.40 -20.82
N ALA A 110 10.93 7.12 -21.72
CA ALA A 110 9.76 6.59 -22.42
C ALA A 110 10.07 5.37 -23.32
N PRO A 111 11.13 5.39 -24.18
CA PRO A 111 11.52 4.21 -24.94
C PRO A 111 11.92 3.03 -24.06
N ILE A 112 12.69 3.28 -23.00
CA ILE A 112 13.14 2.23 -22.07
C ILE A 112 11.94 1.57 -21.38
N TRP A 113 11.02 2.38 -20.86
CA TRP A 113 9.81 1.90 -20.20
C TRP A 113 8.95 1.06 -21.16
N PHE A 114 8.74 1.56 -22.38
CA PHE A 114 7.95 0.86 -23.38
C PHE A 114 8.57 -0.49 -23.78
N LEU A 115 9.87 -0.51 -24.07
CA LEU A 115 10.60 -1.75 -24.41
C LEU A 115 10.58 -2.74 -23.24
N THR A 116 10.77 -2.26 -22.01
CA THR A 116 10.73 -3.10 -20.81
C THR A 116 9.34 -3.72 -20.63
N ALA A 117 8.28 -2.91 -20.74
CA ALA A 117 6.91 -3.39 -20.61
C ALA A 117 6.57 -4.46 -21.65
N ILE A 118 6.94 -4.24 -22.92
CA ILE A 118 6.73 -5.22 -23.98
C ILE A 118 7.54 -6.49 -23.73
N ALA A 119 8.82 -6.37 -23.37
CA ALA A 119 9.70 -7.51 -23.15
C ALA A 119 9.20 -8.37 -21.98
N VAL A 120 8.82 -7.75 -20.85
CA VAL A 120 8.29 -8.45 -19.67
C VAL A 120 6.96 -9.13 -20.00
N PHE A 121 6.05 -8.44 -20.69
CA PHE A 121 4.76 -9.00 -21.10
C PHE A 121 4.93 -10.19 -22.06
N ALA A 122 5.78 -10.02 -23.09
CA ALA A 122 6.07 -11.08 -24.05
C ALA A 122 6.77 -12.27 -23.40
N TYR A 123 7.67 -12.02 -22.44
CA TYR A 123 8.34 -13.07 -21.67
C TYR A 123 7.35 -13.86 -20.81
N ALA A 124 6.49 -13.16 -20.05
CA ALA A 124 5.46 -13.80 -19.24
C ALA A 124 4.58 -14.70 -20.12
N LYS A 125 4.07 -14.15 -21.24
CA LYS A 125 3.25 -14.90 -22.19
C LYS A 125 3.93 -16.14 -22.77
N ARG A 126 5.26 -16.14 -22.94
CA ARG A 126 6.00 -17.30 -23.47
C ARG A 126 6.41 -18.33 -22.43
N THR A 127 6.51 -17.95 -21.16
CA THR A 127 7.01 -18.82 -20.09
C THR A 127 5.91 -19.33 -19.16
N GLN A 128 4.76 -18.64 -19.13
CA GLN A 128 3.64 -18.93 -18.24
C GLN A 128 2.39 -19.41 -19.00
N GLY A 129 2.37 -19.27 -20.32
CA GLY A 129 1.38 -19.87 -21.22
C GLY A 129 1.92 -21.15 -21.86
#